data_AF-A0A624WGX2-F1
#
_entry.id   AF-A0A624WGX2-F1
#
_cell.length_a   1.000
_cell.length_b   1.000
_cell.length_c   1.000
_cell.angle_alpha   90.00
_cell.angle_beta   90.00
_cell.angle_gamma   90.00
#
_symmetry.space_group_name_H-M   'P 1'
#
loop_
_entity.id
_entity.type
_entity.pdbx_description
1 polymer ?
#
loop_
_entity_poly.entity_id
_entity_poly.type
_entity_poly.pdbx_seq_one_letter_code
_entity_poly.pdbx_strand_id
1 'polypeptide(L)'
;DQSFKRFNLKSAVSRCYIVPIISEHYPALSFQTRQYLNTTVTDGIYPPFIMDVFLLDVLTEFLDTPLHFLSYIDRRSNYNMRVFSSHELTVFSLHLKQNLWIDEEYSLVMLHDDICADLDIAMLARRRGIAGKQTPDGILTMHQDGFIRKIIKSLESENHKLAVELGLL
;
A
#
# COMPACT_ATOMS: atom_id res chain seq x y z
N ASP A 1 -29.75 3.97 -1.71
CA ASP A 1 -31.18 4.34 -1.67
C ASP A 1 -31.25 5.86 -1.77
N GLN A 2 -32.43 6.45 -1.91
CA GLN A 2 -32.57 7.91 -2.02
C GLN A 2 -32.12 8.66 -0.74
N SER A 3 -31.92 7.94 0.38
CA SER A 3 -31.45 8.51 1.64
C SER A 3 -29.93 8.42 1.87
N PHE A 4 -29.17 7.88 0.90
CA PHE A 4 -27.72 7.62 1.01
C PHE A 4 -27.32 6.73 2.20
N LYS A 5 -28.26 5.97 2.79
CA LYS A 5 -28.00 5.06 3.92
C LYS A 5 -27.63 3.66 3.48
N ARG A 6 -27.93 3.28 2.23
CA ARG A 6 -27.67 1.94 1.71
C ARG A 6 -27.18 1.99 0.27
N PHE A 7 -26.08 1.30 -0.03
CA PHE A 7 -25.63 1.08 -1.41
C PHE A 7 -26.03 -0.33 -1.85
N ASN A 8 -26.83 -0.41 -2.92
CA ASN A 8 -27.20 -1.69 -3.52
C ASN A 8 -26.16 -2.00 -4.61
N LEU A 9 -25.31 -2.98 -4.35
CA LEU A 9 -24.29 -3.43 -5.28
C LEU A 9 -24.83 -4.57 -6.14
N LYS A 10 -24.40 -4.63 -7.41
CA LYS A 10 -24.83 -5.67 -8.37
C LYS A 10 -24.25 -7.05 -8.04
N SER A 11 -23.21 -7.09 -7.20
CA SER A 11 -22.49 -8.29 -6.79
C SER A 11 -22.14 -8.20 -5.30
N ALA A 12 -21.87 -9.35 -4.69
CA ALA A 12 -21.32 -9.40 -3.34
C ALA A 12 -19.96 -8.71 -3.30
N VAL A 13 -19.67 -8.01 -2.20
CA VAL A 13 -18.36 -7.42 -1.94
C VAL A 13 -17.52 -8.44 -1.21
N SER A 14 -16.38 -8.83 -1.79
CA SER A 14 -15.43 -9.72 -1.12
C SER A 14 -14.52 -8.99 -0.16
N ARG A 15 -14.17 -7.73 -0.46
CA ARG A 15 -13.25 -6.90 0.31
C ARG A 15 -13.64 -5.43 0.23
N CYS A 16 -13.60 -4.76 1.37
CA CYS A 16 -13.87 -3.33 1.55
C CYS A 16 -12.72 -2.72 2.33
N TYR A 17 -12.04 -1.75 1.71
CA TYR A 17 -10.99 -0.95 2.34
C TYR A 17 -11.53 0.44 2.63
N ILE A 18 -11.40 0.87 3.88
CA ILE A 18 -11.74 2.23 4.30
C ILE A 18 -10.44 3.02 4.32
N VAL A 19 -10.31 4.01 3.43
CA VAL A 19 -9.07 4.79 3.30
C VAL A 19 -9.35 6.28 3.52
N PRO A 20 -9.35 6.77 4.78
CA PRO A 20 -9.44 8.20 5.05
C PRO A 20 -8.18 8.90 4.55
N ILE A 21 -8.36 10.02 3.84
CA ILE A 21 -7.27 10.83 3.29
C ILE A 21 -7.29 12.20 3.94
N ILE A 22 -6.14 12.62 4.49
CA ILE A 22 -5.95 13.97 5.05
C ILE A 22 -5.12 14.84 4.11
N SER A 23 -5.37 16.15 4.11
CA SER A 23 -4.68 17.11 3.24
C SER A 23 -3.30 17.52 3.75
N GLU A 24 -3.03 17.34 5.04
CA GLU A 24 -1.78 17.75 5.67
C GLU A 24 -0.91 16.54 6.01
N HIS A 25 0.40 16.71 5.88
CA HIS A 25 1.34 15.71 6.35
C HIS A 25 1.35 15.71 7.89
N TYR A 26 1.03 14.54 8.47
CA TYR A 26 0.84 14.40 9.90
C TYR A 26 1.78 13.32 10.46
N PRO A 27 2.82 13.70 11.23
CA PRO A 27 3.75 12.73 11.81
C PRO A 27 3.04 11.74 12.74
N ALA A 28 3.47 10.48 12.72
CA ALA A 28 2.90 9.41 13.55
C ALA A 28 1.36 9.25 13.39
N LEU A 29 0.83 9.50 12.19
CA LEU A 29 -0.59 9.40 11.85
C LEU A 29 -1.20 8.04 12.21
N SER A 30 -0.49 6.96 11.88
CA SER A 30 -0.93 5.59 12.20
C SER A 30 -0.99 5.36 13.71
N PHE A 31 -0.02 5.87 14.48
CA PHE A 31 -0.05 5.79 15.94
C PHE A 31 -1.24 6.53 16.53
N GLN A 32 -1.51 7.77 16.10
CA GLN A 32 -2.62 8.54 16.65
C GLN A 32 -3.98 7.98 16.27
N THR A 33 -4.12 7.57 15.01
CA THR A 33 -5.36 6.91 14.55
C THR A 33 -5.65 5.69 15.40
N ARG A 34 -4.63 4.87 15.71
CA ARG A 34 -4.78 3.72 16.60
C ARG A 34 -5.32 4.08 18.00
N GLN A 35 -4.95 5.23 18.56
CA GLN A 35 -5.39 5.62 19.90
C GLN A 35 -6.85 6.10 19.93
N TYR A 36 -7.32 6.74 18.85
CA TYR A 36 -8.59 7.46 18.86
C TYR A 36 -9.69 6.82 18.02
N LEU A 37 -9.34 6.00 17.03
CA LEU A 37 -10.31 5.42 16.10
C LEU A 37 -10.81 4.07 16.61
N ASN A 38 -12.07 4.04 17.04
CA ASN A 38 -12.77 2.80 17.31
C ASN A 38 -13.11 2.11 15.99
N THR A 39 -12.69 0.85 15.85
CA THR A 39 -12.91 0.07 14.63
C THR A 39 -13.69 -1.20 14.95
N THR A 40 -14.57 -1.59 14.04
CA THR A 40 -15.25 -2.89 14.11
C THR A 40 -14.83 -3.67 12.89
N VAL A 41 -13.94 -4.64 13.09
CA VAL A 41 -13.53 -5.55 12.01
C VAL A 41 -14.67 -6.55 11.80
N THR A 42 -15.10 -6.68 10.56
CA THR A 42 -16.14 -7.64 10.14
C THR A 42 -15.65 -8.39 8.91
N ASP A 43 -16.24 -9.53 8.61
CA ASP A 43 -15.86 -10.32 7.44
C ASP A 43 -15.94 -9.48 6.17
N GLY A 44 -14.79 -9.30 5.51
CA GLY A 44 -14.65 -8.52 4.29
C GLY A 44 -14.52 -7.01 4.48
N ILE A 45 -14.58 -6.45 5.70
CA ILE A 45 -14.26 -5.03 5.98
C ILE A 45 -12.97 -4.96 6.78
N TYR A 46 -11.93 -4.44 6.13
CA TYR A 46 -10.60 -4.35 6.70
C TYR A 46 -10.47 -3.14 7.64
N PRO A 47 -9.52 -3.18 8.59
CA PRO A 47 -9.20 -2.01 9.39
C PRO A 47 -8.90 -0.78 8.50
N PRO A 48 -9.34 0.41 8.90
CA PRO A 48 -9.11 1.62 8.11
C PRO A 48 -7.62 1.92 7.98
N PHE A 49 -7.18 2.19 6.76
CA PHE A 49 -5.83 2.67 6.47
C PHE A 49 -5.87 4.17 6.22
N ILE A 50 -5.25 4.95 7.10
CA ILE A 50 -5.28 6.40 7.02
C ILE A 50 -4.00 6.86 6.32
N MET A 51 -4.15 7.65 5.28
CA MET A 51 -3.04 8.23 4.54
C MET A 51 -3.21 9.73 4.35
N ASP A 52 -2.14 10.41 3.97
CA ASP A 52 -2.20 11.79 3.51
C ASP A 52 -2.15 11.87 1.97
N VAL A 53 -2.46 13.05 1.44
CA VAL A 53 -2.41 13.31 -0.01
C VAL A 53 -0.98 13.18 -0.59
N PHE A 54 0.06 13.33 0.23
CA PHE A 54 1.45 13.22 -0.22
C PHE A 54 1.81 11.76 -0.46
N LEU A 55 1.43 10.86 0.44
CA LEU A 55 1.57 9.43 0.23
C LEU A 55 0.75 9.00 -0.99
N LEU A 56 -0.48 9.47 -1.14
CA LEU A 56 -1.29 9.14 -2.31
C LEU A 56 -0.62 9.56 -3.63
N ASP A 57 -0.08 10.78 -3.68
CA ASP A 57 0.70 11.27 -4.83
C ASP A 57 1.86 10.32 -5.16
N VAL A 58 2.67 9.96 -4.17
CA VAL A 58 3.78 9.03 -4.33
C VAL A 58 3.32 7.62 -4.72
N LEU A 59 2.24 7.10 -4.14
CA LEU A 59 1.67 5.81 -4.52
C LEU A 59 1.29 5.81 -6.00
N THR A 60 0.62 6.86 -6.48
CA THR A 60 0.22 6.96 -7.90
C THR A 60 1.39 7.19 -8.83
N GLU A 61 2.50 7.76 -8.35
CA GLU A 61 3.71 7.97 -9.14
C GLU A 61 4.49 6.66 -9.38
N PHE A 62 4.48 5.73 -8.40
CA PHE A 62 5.26 4.48 -8.45
C PHE A 62 4.43 3.24 -8.79
N LEU A 63 3.17 3.15 -8.32
CA LEU A 63 2.30 2.01 -8.55
C LEU A 63 1.44 2.29 -9.80
N ASP A 64 2.00 1.91 -10.94
CA ASP A 64 1.49 2.19 -12.29
C ASP A 64 0.27 1.33 -12.71
N THR A 65 -0.11 0.34 -11.90
CA THR A 65 -1.30 -0.48 -12.13
C THR A 65 -2.27 -0.44 -10.95
N PRO A 66 -3.60 -0.54 -11.18
CA PRO A 66 -4.57 -0.66 -10.11
C PRO A 66 -4.31 -1.86 -9.18
N LEU A 67 -3.74 -2.95 -9.72
CA LEU A 67 -3.41 -4.13 -8.94
C LEU A 67 -2.27 -3.86 -7.96
N HIS A 68 -1.21 -3.15 -8.39
CA HIS A 68 -0.12 -2.73 -7.51
C HIS A 68 -0.64 -1.85 -6.36
N PHE A 69 -1.46 -0.86 -6.71
CA PHE A 69 -2.09 0.02 -5.73
C PHE A 69 -2.95 -0.77 -4.72
N LEU A 70 -3.84 -1.64 -5.21
CA LEU A 70 -4.69 -2.45 -4.34
C LEU A 70 -3.91 -3.45 -3.50
N SER A 71 -2.82 -4.01 -4.01
CA SER A 71 -1.95 -4.92 -3.24
C SER A 71 -1.29 -4.20 -2.08
N TYR A 72 -0.81 -2.96 -2.28
CA TYR A 72 -0.30 -2.14 -1.19
C TYR A 72 -1.37 -1.85 -0.13
N ILE A 73 -2.56 -1.40 -0.55
CA ILE A 73 -3.67 -1.09 0.36
C ILE A 73 -4.08 -2.34 1.15
N ASP A 74 -4.18 -3.50 0.50
CA ASP A 74 -4.50 -4.77 1.15
C ASP A 74 -3.47 -5.12 2.22
N ARG A 75 -2.18 -5.15 1.87
CA ARG A 75 -1.12 -5.48 2.83
C ARG A 75 -1.04 -4.49 3.99
N ARG A 76 -1.06 -3.19 3.69
CA ARG A 76 -0.96 -2.14 4.71
C ARG A 76 -2.17 -2.12 5.66
N SER A 77 -3.36 -2.43 5.16
CA SER A 77 -4.59 -2.58 5.97
C SER A 77 -4.56 -3.83 6.86
N ASN A 78 -3.98 -4.93 6.37
CA ASN A 78 -3.83 -6.17 7.15
C ASN A 78 -2.76 -6.08 8.24
N TYR A 79 -1.60 -5.51 7.93
CA TYR A 79 -0.51 -5.32 8.89
C TYR A 79 -0.68 -4.08 9.77
N ASN A 80 -1.85 -3.45 9.75
CA ASN A 80 -2.05 -2.10 10.27
C ASN A 80 -1.52 -1.92 11.70
N MET A 81 -1.89 -2.85 12.59
CA MET A 81 -1.52 -2.78 14.00
C MET A 81 -0.13 -3.36 14.32
N ARG A 82 0.57 -3.90 13.32
CA ARG A 82 1.86 -4.58 13.47
C ARG A 82 3.02 -3.71 13.02
N VAL A 83 2.81 -2.73 12.14
CA VAL A 83 3.89 -1.90 11.57
C VAL A 83 3.79 -0.46 12.07
N PHE A 84 4.88 0.01 12.69
CA PHE A 84 5.01 1.35 13.23
C PHE A 84 6.09 2.11 12.46
N SER A 85 5.79 3.35 12.08
CA SER A 85 6.77 4.26 11.50
C SER A 85 6.39 5.70 11.81
N SER A 86 7.38 6.59 11.79
CA SER A 86 7.17 8.04 11.86
C SER A 86 6.41 8.56 10.65
N HIS A 87 6.63 7.95 9.47
CA HIS A 87 6.10 8.37 8.18
C HIS A 87 5.59 7.17 7.36
N GLU A 88 4.42 7.30 6.73
CA GLU A 88 3.88 6.22 5.88
C GLU A 88 4.73 5.99 4.62
N LEU A 89 5.50 6.98 4.18
CA LEU A 89 6.48 6.81 3.09
C LEU A 89 7.56 5.77 3.44
N THR A 90 7.98 5.67 4.70
CA THR A 90 8.93 4.64 5.15
C THR A 90 8.31 3.25 5.01
N VAL A 91 7.02 3.10 5.34
CA VAL A 91 6.28 1.85 5.17
C VAL A 91 6.12 1.51 3.68
N PHE A 92 5.85 2.52 2.84
CA PHE A 92 5.78 2.34 1.40
C PHE A 92 7.14 1.97 0.78
N SER A 93 8.24 2.56 1.26
CA SER A 93 9.59 2.16 0.84
C SER A 93 9.87 0.68 1.14
N LEU A 94 9.47 0.20 2.32
CA LEU A 94 9.55 -1.24 2.64
C LEU A 94 8.66 -2.08 1.71
N HIS A 95 7.48 -1.57 1.34
CA HIS A 95 6.65 -2.22 0.33
C HIS A 95 7.37 -2.37 -1.01
N LEU A 96 7.95 -1.30 -1.54
CA LEU A 96 8.68 -1.36 -2.80
C LEU A 96 9.86 -2.32 -2.75
N LYS A 97 10.59 -2.36 -1.63
CA LYS A 97 11.78 -3.21 -1.46
C LYS A 97 11.45 -4.69 -1.24
N GLN A 98 10.46 -4.98 -0.40
CA GLN A 98 10.22 -6.32 0.17
C GLN A 98 8.73 -6.68 0.25
N ASN A 99 7.89 -6.04 -0.55
CA ASN A 99 6.44 -6.26 -0.61
C ASN A 99 5.72 -6.03 0.72
N LEU A 100 6.34 -5.33 1.70
CA LEU A 100 5.82 -5.16 3.06
C LEU A 100 5.57 -6.52 3.74
N TRP A 101 6.37 -7.53 3.41
CA TRP A 101 6.22 -8.85 3.98
C TRP A 101 6.71 -8.88 5.43
N ILE A 102 5.80 -9.15 6.37
CA ILE A 102 6.10 -9.26 7.80
C ILE A 102 5.76 -10.67 8.28
N ASP A 103 6.77 -11.41 8.74
CA ASP A 103 6.60 -12.77 9.27
C ASP A 103 5.64 -12.78 10.46
N GLU A 104 4.75 -13.76 10.53
CA GLU A 104 3.73 -13.93 11.57
C GLU A 104 4.31 -14.04 12.99
N GLU A 105 5.57 -14.49 13.14
CA GLU A 105 6.24 -14.56 14.44
C GLU A 105 6.37 -13.18 15.12
N TYR A 106 6.44 -12.10 14.34
CA TYR A 106 6.62 -10.75 14.88
C TYR A 106 5.29 -10.06 15.15
N SER A 107 4.98 -9.85 16.43
CA SER A 107 3.77 -9.11 16.83
C SER A 107 3.85 -7.60 16.51
N LEU A 108 5.07 -7.05 16.44
CA LEU A 108 5.32 -5.63 16.25
C LEU A 108 6.63 -5.41 15.49
N VAL A 109 6.63 -4.50 14.52
CA VAL A 109 7.79 -4.05 13.77
C VAL A 109 7.82 -2.53 13.78
N MET A 110 8.95 -1.97 14.22
CA MET A 110 9.22 -0.53 14.17
C MET A 110 10.19 -0.25 13.04
N LEU A 111 9.74 0.51 12.05
CA LEU A 111 10.53 0.90 10.89
C LEU A 111 11.22 2.22 11.17
N HIS A 112 12.50 2.25 10.82
CA HIS A 112 13.36 3.40 10.97
C HIS A 112 13.51 4.12 9.62
N ASP A 113 13.67 5.44 9.66
CA ASP A 113 13.46 6.29 8.47
C ASP A 113 14.55 6.11 7.40
N ASP A 114 15.69 5.51 7.72
CA ASP A 114 16.74 5.14 6.76
C ASP A 114 16.26 4.15 5.70
N ILE A 115 15.19 3.39 5.97
CA ILE A 115 14.53 2.54 4.97
C ILE A 115 14.03 3.37 3.78
N CYS A 116 13.66 4.63 3.99
CA CYS A 116 13.10 5.53 2.96
C CYS A 116 14.14 6.06 1.96
N ALA A 117 15.45 5.91 2.22
CA ALA A 117 16.51 6.55 1.45
C ALA A 117 16.43 6.31 -0.07
N ASP A 118 16.17 5.07 -0.51
CA ASP A 118 16.09 4.75 -1.94
C ASP A 118 14.84 5.34 -2.60
N LEU A 119 13.72 5.43 -1.87
CA LEU A 119 12.51 6.08 -2.33
C LEU A 119 12.74 7.59 -2.48
N ASP A 120 13.41 8.23 -1.53
CA ASP A 120 13.74 9.66 -1.60
C ASP A 120 14.62 9.99 -2.80
N ILE A 121 15.65 9.16 -3.05
CA ILE A 121 16.51 9.28 -4.24
C ILE A 121 15.68 9.13 -5.51
N ALA A 122 14.77 8.15 -5.56
CA ALA A 122 13.93 7.93 -6.73
C ALA A 122 12.94 9.08 -6.97
N MET A 123 12.33 9.62 -5.92
CA MET A 123 11.46 10.80 -6.02
C MET A 123 12.23 12.02 -6.54
N LEU A 124 13.44 12.26 -6.05
CA LEU A 124 14.28 13.35 -6.56
C LEU A 124 14.66 13.13 -8.04
N ALA A 125 15.04 11.90 -8.40
CA ALA A 125 15.39 11.55 -9.78
C ALA A 125 14.19 11.78 -10.72
N ARG A 126 12.97 11.38 -10.33
CA ARG A 126 11.75 11.53 -11.14
C ARG A 126 11.31 12.98 -11.25
N ARG A 127 11.23 13.67 -10.12
CA ARG A 127 10.62 15.00 -10.02
C ARG A 127 11.57 16.14 -10.36
N ARG A 128 12.88 15.95 -10.19
CA ARG A 128 13.90 16.99 -10.41
C ARG A 128 14.96 16.62 -11.46
N GLY A 129 14.92 15.40 -12.01
CA GLY A 129 15.88 14.97 -13.03
C GLY A 129 17.32 14.86 -12.51
N ILE A 130 17.52 14.68 -11.20
CA ILE A 130 18.87 14.45 -10.65
C ILE A 130 19.37 13.05 -11.02
N ALA A 131 20.69 12.86 -11.02
CA ALA A 131 21.27 11.55 -11.22
C ALA A 131 20.85 10.58 -10.10
N GLY A 132 20.27 9.43 -10.47
CA GLY A 132 19.78 8.42 -9.53
C GLY A 132 18.87 7.40 -10.21
N LYS A 133 18.54 6.31 -9.50
CA LYS A 133 17.55 5.33 -9.98
C LYS A 133 16.16 5.95 -9.91
N GLN A 134 15.40 5.86 -11.00
CA GLN A 134 14.03 6.38 -11.09
C GLN A 134 13.00 5.49 -10.36
N THR A 135 13.35 4.23 -10.12
CA THR A 135 12.55 3.26 -9.37
C THR A 135 13.50 2.54 -8.40
N PRO A 136 13.17 2.45 -7.09
CA PRO A 136 13.96 1.66 -6.14
C PRO A 136 14.05 0.20 -6.56
N ASP A 137 15.13 -0.49 -6.19
CA ASP A 137 15.22 -1.93 -6.41
C ASP A 137 14.19 -2.67 -5.53
N GLY A 138 13.49 -3.64 -6.11
CA GLY A 138 12.52 -4.47 -5.40
C GLY A 138 11.40 -4.95 -6.30
N ILE A 139 10.16 -4.99 -5.79
CA ILE A 139 9.02 -5.65 -6.44
C ILE A 139 8.72 -5.10 -7.85
N LEU A 140 9.03 -3.83 -8.10
CA LEU A 140 8.81 -3.18 -9.39
C LEU A 140 9.95 -3.38 -10.40
N THR A 141 11.11 -3.87 -9.95
CA THR A 141 12.30 -4.09 -10.80
C THR A 141 12.73 -5.55 -10.85
N MET A 142 12.15 -6.40 -10.00
CA MET A 142 12.31 -7.85 -10.04
C MET A 142 11.49 -8.46 -11.16
N HIS A 143 11.97 -9.59 -11.70
CA HIS A 143 11.26 -10.39 -12.70
C HIS A 143 10.67 -9.59 -13.87
N GLN A 144 11.40 -8.59 -14.36
CA GLN A 144 10.92 -7.71 -15.44
C GLN A 144 10.85 -8.41 -16.81
N ASP A 145 11.55 -9.53 -16.95
CA ASP A 145 11.62 -10.33 -18.17
C ASP A 145 11.31 -11.80 -17.92
N GLY A 146 11.07 -12.53 -19.02
CA GLY A 146 10.90 -13.99 -18.99
C GLY A 146 9.49 -14.45 -18.62
N PHE A 147 9.39 -15.68 -18.13
CA PHE A 147 8.12 -16.37 -17.90
C PHE A 147 7.32 -15.78 -16.73
N ILE A 148 7.99 -15.44 -15.62
CA ILE A 148 7.34 -14.87 -14.44
C ILE A 148 6.63 -13.55 -14.78
N ARG A 149 7.26 -12.66 -15.58
CA ARG A 149 6.60 -11.42 -16.01
C ARG A 149 5.32 -11.68 -16.80
N LYS A 150 5.31 -12.73 -17.65
CA LYS A 150 4.12 -13.09 -18.44
C LYS A 150 2.97 -13.55 -17.54
N ILE A 151 3.27 -14.27 -16.46
CA ILE A 151 2.26 -14.67 -15.47
C ILE A 151 1.72 -13.42 -14.77
N ILE A 152 2.59 -12.55 -14.25
CA ILE A 152 2.18 -11.31 -13.56
C ILE A 152 1.27 -10.46 -14.47
N LYS A 153 1.69 -10.23 -15.72
CA LYS A 153 0.87 -9.48 -16.70
C LYS A 153 -0.48 -10.13 -16.99
N SER A 154 -0.56 -11.46 -16.95
CA SER A 154 -1.83 -12.16 -17.16
C SER A 154 -2.76 -11.93 -15.96
N LEU A 155 -2.22 -12.02 -14.73
CA LEU A 155 -2.97 -11.75 -13.50
C LEU A 155 -3.43 -10.28 -13.39
N GLU A 156 -2.61 -9.32 -13.82
CA GLU A 156 -2.97 -7.89 -13.88
C GLU A 156 -4.20 -7.63 -14.78
N SER A 157 -4.42 -8.48 -15.78
CA SER A 157 -5.59 -8.38 -16.66
C SER A 157 -6.85 -9.07 -16.11
N GLU A 158 -6.70 -9.89 -15.07
CA GLU A 158 -7.82 -10.61 -14.45
C GLU A 158 -8.46 -9.77 -13.34
N ASN A 159 -9.78 -9.56 -13.43
CA ASN A 159 -10.57 -8.96 -12.35
C ASN A 159 -10.92 -10.01 -11.28
N HIS A 160 -9.91 -10.63 -10.67
CA HIS A 160 -10.08 -11.68 -9.68
C HIS A 160 -9.36 -11.39 -8.36
N LYS A 161 -10.02 -11.67 -7.22
CA LYS A 161 -9.48 -11.41 -5.88
C LYS A 161 -8.12 -12.08 -5.61
N LEU A 162 -7.87 -13.22 -6.24
CA LEU A 162 -6.63 -13.98 -6.09
C LEU A 162 -5.41 -13.20 -6.58
N ALA A 163 -5.56 -12.32 -7.58
CA ALA A 163 -4.47 -11.48 -8.05
C ALA A 163 -3.96 -10.54 -6.94
N VAL A 164 -4.85 -10.07 -6.06
CA VAL A 164 -4.47 -9.26 -4.89
C VAL A 164 -3.80 -10.12 -3.81
N GLU A 165 -4.30 -11.34 -3.58
CA GLU A 165 -3.78 -12.30 -2.56
C GLU A 165 -2.38 -12.82 -2.85
N LEU A 166 -2.12 -13.17 -4.10
CA LEU A 166 -0.76 -13.52 -4.54
C LEU A 166 0.21 -12.36 -4.29
N GLY A 167 -0.32 -11.13 -4.28
CA GLY A 167 0.48 -9.92 -4.27
C GLY A 167 1.43 -9.86 -5.46
N LEU A 168 2.32 -8.88 -5.44
CA LEU A 168 3.47 -8.91 -6.32
C LEU A 168 4.40 -10.02 -5.86
N LEU A 169 4.68 -11.02 -6.70
CA LEU A 169 5.66 -12.07 -6.41
C LEU A 169 7.02 -11.47 -6.07
#